data_AF-A0A0Q4P4P3-F1
#
_entry.id   AF-A0A0Q4P4P3-F1
#
_cell.length_a   1.000
_cell.length_b   1.000
_cell.length_c   1.000
_cell.angle_alpha   90.00
_cell.angle_beta   90.00
_cell.angle_gamma   90.00
#
_symmetry.space_group_name_H-M   'P 1'
#
loop_
_entity.id
_entity.type
_entity.pdbx_description
1 polymer ?
#
loop_
_entity_poly.entity_id
_entity_poly.type
_entity_poly.pdbx_seq_one_letter_code
_entity_poly.pdbx_strand_id
1 'polypeptide(L)'
;MEKTATSSLLKAPLHQFEAKDWPDWYEGVAALVESDDAETRAAAIERLSMAVFWSEHAQVFDESEAATAAKLERARWLLGLVDRQAERHDDVVAFFLHELRYKGDSEPYPQVILPWLRRVLSRSTGPLAERVEGLIVLIGGIADWDGSGLPEILDHPSDHVRACAAHVLGRMGAGESQDADGPYFDPDFIAALTAREIERPGIAGPYWSSTGFLQSDFDNLGFEPLEWMLDIIERRRGPEPQDLPFNGIDFHVHELAGDHPDAVRRLWRAGRSDLAAMAATEIRGVVPGMEPVLVELGDDAEAEIAVAAHLHLAAYYGVLHPKADTARIRYVPEWRKGVDAFVIHYGEPGLSRGAGVFYPRERAVLDDAEVWAAVDAALPPAERGAIGRHFLAAYDAAPEPYQMGADMLYSYETGARVELIGRRDGDGWIRVDVSPGRGAELRI
;
A
#
# COMPACT_ATOMS: atom_id res chain seq x y z
N MET A 1 17.35 2.73 -31.42
CA MET A 1 16.26 1.85 -31.89
C MET A 1 16.02 0.69 -30.92
N GLU A 2 17.02 0.22 -30.15
CA GLU A 2 16.88 -0.82 -29.10
C GLU A 2 15.97 -0.45 -27.92
N LYS A 3 16.08 0.77 -27.36
CA LYS A 3 15.28 1.17 -26.17
C LYS A 3 13.77 1.02 -26.35
N THR A 4 13.26 1.23 -27.56
CA THR A 4 11.83 1.11 -27.87
C THR A 4 11.36 -0.35 -27.88
N ALA A 5 12.21 -1.27 -28.35
CA ALA A 5 11.92 -2.71 -28.37
C ALA A 5 11.95 -3.30 -26.94
N THR A 6 12.98 -2.97 -26.15
CA THR A 6 13.08 -3.34 -24.73
C THR A 6 11.87 -2.83 -23.94
N SER A 7 11.52 -1.55 -24.09
CA SER A 7 10.35 -0.98 -23.41
C SER A 7 9.04 -1.61 -23.86
N SER A 8 8.92 -2.08 -25.10
CA SER A 8 7.71 -2.74 -25.59
C SER A 8 7.52 -4.11 -24.96
N LEU A 9 8.59 -4.89 -24.80
CA LEU A 9 8.55 -6.22 -24.19
C LEU A 9 8.20 -6.16 -22.69
N LEU A 10 8.85 -5.26 -21.95
CA LEU A 10 8.65 -5.11 -20.50
C LEU A 10 7.28 -4.51 -20.14
N LYS A 11 6.65 -3.75 -21.05
CA LYS A 11 5.34 -3.13 -20.84
C LYS A 11 4.18 -3.89 -21.51
N ALA A 12 4.43 -5.08 -22.05
CA ALA A 12 3.41 -5.83 -22.77
C ALA A 12 2.19 -6.16 -21.88
N PRO A 13 0.94 -6.04 -22.36
CA PRO A 13 -0.24 -6.33 -21.57
C PRO A 13 -0.49 -7.84 -21.51
N LEU A 14 0.19 -8.57 -20.62
CA LEU A 14 0.14 -10.06 -20.56
C LEU A 14 -1.28 -10.62 -20.44
N HIS A 15 -2.19 -9.88 -19.81
CA HIS A 15 -3.60 -10.26 -19.67
C HIS A 15 -4.36 -10.33 -21.01
N GLN A 16 -3.79 -9.78 -22.10
CA GLN A 16 -4.36 -9.80 -23.46
C GLN A 16 -3.70 -10.82 -24.37
N PHE A 17 -2.68 -11.54 -23.90
CA PHE A 17 -1.95 -12.48 -24.73
C PHE A 17 -2.83 -13.68 -25.09
N GLU A 18 -2.60 -14.23 -26.27
CA GLU A 18 -3.10 -15.52 -26.71
C GLU A 18 -1.95 -16.55 -26.71
N ALA A 19 -2.29 -17.84 -26.85
CA ALA A 19 -1.31 -18.94 -26.89
C ALA A 19 -0.14 -18.71 -27.88
N LYS A 20 -0.39 -18.02 -28.99
CA LYS A 20 0.61 -17.74 -30.04
C LYS A 20 1.62 -16.66 -29.68
N ASP A 21 1.30 -15.79 -28.71
CA ASP A 21 2.12 -14.61 -28.38
C ASP A 21 3.26 -14.98 -27.41
N TRP A 22 3.06 -16.03 -26.61
CA TRP A 22 4.01 -16.44 -25.56
C TRP A 22 5.41 -16.82 -26.06
N PRO A 23 5.59 -17.63 -27.12
CA PRO A 23 6.93 -18.10 -27.51
C PRO A 23 7.91 -16.96 -27.83
N ASP A 24 7.51 -16.05 -28.73
CA ASP A 24 8.35 -14.92 -29.17
C ASP A 24 8.61 -13.94 -28.02
N TRP A 25 7.58 -13.71 -27.18
CA TRP A 25 7.73 -12.83 -26.02
C TRP A 25 8.67 -13.42 -24.96
N TYR A 26 8.56 -14.72 -24.66
CA TYR A 26 9.46 -15.39 -23.71
C TYR A 26 10.90 -15.34 -24.19
N GLU A 27 11.16 -15.60 -25.48
CA GLU A 27 12.50 -15.48 -26.06
C GLU A 27 13.04 -14.06 -25.93
N GLY A 28 12.22 -13.07 -26.30
CA GLY A 28 12.60 -11.65 -26.23
C GLY A 28 12.93 -11.19 -24.81
N VAL A 29 12.11 -11.54 -23.81
CA VAL A 29 12.35 -11.14 -22.42
C VAL A 29 13.48 -11.94 -21.77
N ALA A 30 13.65 -13.23 -22.10
CA ALA A 30 14.78 -14.02 -21.62
C ALA A 30 16.13 -13.44 -22.05
N ALA A 31 16.22 -12.90 -23.27
CA ALA A 31 17.41 -12.21 -23.74
C ALA A 31 17.73 -10.93 -22.93
N LEU A 32 16.70 -10.26 -22.38
CA LEU A 32 16.90 -9.07 -21.54
C LEU A 32 17.53 -9.40 -20.18
N VAL A 33 17.43 -10.64 -19.70
CA VAL A 33 18.12 -11.09 -18.48
C VAL A 33 19.65 -11.13 -18.69
N GLU A 34 20.12 -11.17 -19.93
CA GLU A 34 21.56 -11.11 -20.28
C GLU A 34 22.09 -9.67 -20.40
N SER A 35 21.23 -8.67 -20.22
CA SER A 35 21.61 -7.26 -20.29
C SER A 35 22.68 -6.94 -19.25
N ASP A 36 23.65 -6.08 -19.58
CA ASP A 36 24.61 -5.53 -18.61
C ASP A 36 23.92 -4.60 -17.58
N ASP A 37 22.74 -4.09 -17.90
CA ASP A 37 21.95 -3.21 -17.02
C ASP A 37 21.11 -4.01 -16.01
N ALA A 38 21.39 -3.81 -14.72
CA ALA A 38 20.72 -4.48 -13.60
C ALA A 38 19.22 -4.17 -13.53
N GLU A 39 18.80 -2.94 -13.86
CA GLU A 39 17.38 -2.56 -13.86
C GLU A 39 16.61 -3.32 -14.94
N THR A 40 17.19 -3.44 -16.13
CA THR A 40 16.65 -4.27 -17.21
C THR A 40 16.56 -5.74 -16.79
N ARG A 41 17.57 -6.29 -16.11
CA ARG A 41 17.53 -7.67 -15.59
C ARG A 41 16.42 -7.85 -14.55
N ALA A 42 16.31 -6.95 -13.58
CA ALA A 42 15.28 -6.98 -12.55
C ALA A 42 13.87 -6.97 -13.17
N ALA A 43 13.62 -6.03 -14.09
CA ALA A 43 12.35 -5.94 -14.79
C ALA A 43 12.06 -7.18 -15.65
N ALA A 44 13.07 -7.75 -16.32
CA ALA A 44 12.89 -8.98 -17.08
C ALA A 44 12.51 -10.17 -16.18
N ILE A 45 13.17 -10.30 -15.01
CA ILE A 45 12.87 -11.35 -14.02
C ILE A 45 11.47 -11.21 -13.43
N GLU A 46 11.05 -9.99 -13.06
CA GLU A 46 9.69 -9.70 -12.60
C GLU A 46 8.66 -10.15 -13.64
N ARG A 47 8.88 -9.74 -14.89
CA ARG A 47 7.96 -10.00 -16.00
C ARG A 47 7.87 -11.48 -16.34
N LEU A 48 8.99 -12.19 -16.37
CA LEU A 48 9.01 -13.65 -16.56
C LEU A 48 8.33 -14.37 -15.40
N SER A 49 8.58 -13.97 -14.15
CA SER A 49 7.94 -14.58 -12.99
C SER A 49 6.43 -14.37 -13.00
N MET A 50 5.95 -13.19 -13.38
CA MET A 50 4.52 -12.92 -13.55
C MET A 50 3.89 -13.77 -14.66
N ALA A 51 4.57 -13.92 -15.80
CA ALA A 51 4.08 -14.75 -16.90
C ALA A 51 3.97 -16.23 -16.48
N VAL A 52 5.05 -16.79 -15.95
CA VAL A 52 5.18 -18.21 -15.62
C VAL A 52 4.28 -18.62 -14.45
N PHE A 53 4.23 -17.83 -13.38
CA PHE A 53 3.49 -18.23 -12.18
C PHE A 53 2.03 -17.75 -12.17
N TRP A 54 1.64 -16.88 -13.10
CA TRP A 54 0.29 -16.33 -13.13
C TRP A 54 -0.30 -16.17 -14.54
N SER A 55 0.20 -15.22 -15.35
CA SER A 55 -0.54 -14.73 -16.52
C SER A 55 -0.78 -15.76 -17.63
N GLU A 56 0.18 -16.65 -17.93
CA GLU A 56 0.02 -17.68 -18.99
C GLU A 56 -1.11 -18.67 -18.65
N HIS A 57 -1.37 -18.88 -17.35
CA HIS A 57 -2.28 -19.90 -16.87
C HIS A 57 -3.57 -19.33 -16.24
N ALA A 58 -3.61 -18.04 -15.89
CA ALA A 58 -4.81 -17.38 -15.39
C ALA A 58 -5.89 -17.23 -16.47
N GLN A 59 -5.49 -17.22 -17.74
CA GLN A 59 -6.40 -17.07 -18.89
C GLN A 59 -7.12 -18.39 -19.27
N VAL A 60 -6.63 -19.54 -18.81
CA VAL A 60 -7.19 -20.87 -19.12
C VAL A 60 -7.25 -21.70 -17.84
N PHE A 61 -8.45 -21.84 -17.27
CA PHE A 61 -8.66 -22.72 -16.11
C PHE A 61 -8.69 -24.19 -16.59
N ASP A 62 -7.50 -24.79 -16.70
CA ASP A 62 -7.30 -26.20 -17.04
C ASP A 62 -6.44 -26.87 -15.96
N GLU A 63 -7.05 -27.82 -15.26
CA GLU A 63 -6.45 -28.61 -14.17
C GLU A 63 -6.01 -30.01 -14.65
N SER A 64 -5.99 -30.26 -15.96
CA SER A 64 -5.52 -31.54 -16.50
C SER A 64 -4.07 -31.83 -16.13
N GLU A 65 -3.70 -33.11 -16.11
CA GLU A 65 -2.30 -33.54 -15.91
C GLU A 65 -1.37 -32.92 -16.97
N ALA A 66 -1.85 -32.75 -18.20
CA ALA A 66 -1.10 -32.13 -19.28
C ALA A 66 -0.83 -30.64 -19.02
N ALA A 67 -1.84 -29.89 -18.55
CA ALA A 67 -1.69 -28.49 -18.17
C ALA A 67 -0.75 -28.33 -16.96
N THR A 68 -0.87 -29.22 -15.96
CA THR A 68 0.03 -29.28 -14.80
C THR A 68 1.47 -29.55 -15.22
N ALA A 69 1.70 -30.50 -16.14
CA ALA A 69 3.03 -30.79 -16.67
C ALA A 69 3.62 -29.59 -17.42
N ALA A 70 2.81 -28.86 -18.21
CA ALA A 70 3.24 -27.65 -18.91
C ALA A 70 3.64 -26.51 -17.95
N LYS A 71 2.85 -26.28 -16.89
CA LYS A 71 3.20 -25.34 -15.80
C LYS A 71 4.55 -25.67 -15.19
N LEU A 72 4.77 -26.94 -14.84
CA LEU A 72 6.02 -27.42 -14.27
C LEU A 72 7.19 -27.32 -15.24
N GLU A 73 6.99 -27.60 -16.53
CA GLU A 73 8.01 -27.44 -17.58
C GLU A 73 8.44 -25.98 -17.71
N ARG A 74 7.47 -25.06 -17.77
CA ARG A 74 7.74 -23.62 -17.85
C ARG A 74 8.48 -23.11 -16.62
N ALA A 75 8.07 -23.54 -15.42
CA ALA A 75 8.78 -23.21 -14.19
C ALA A 75 10.23 -23.73 -14.20
N ARG A 76 10.47 -24.98 -14.63
CA ARG A 76 11.84 -25.52 -14.78
C ARG A 76 12.67 -24.75 -15.79
N TRP A 77 12.07 -24.31 -16.90
CA TRP A 77 12.75 -23.46 -17.89
C TRP A 77 13.21 -22.14 -17.25
N LEU A 78 12.35 -21.47 -16.48
CA LEU A 78 12.67 -20.22 -15.80
C LEU A 78 13.78 -20.42 -14.76
N LEU A 79 13.69 -21.47 -13.92
CA LEU A 79 14.74 -21.81 -12.96
C LEU A 79 16.08 -22.07 -13.65
N GLY A 80 16.07 -22.76 -14.80
CA GLY A 80 17.26 -23.00 -15.60
C GLY A 80 17.84 -21.72 -16.21
N LEU A 81 16.99 -20.76 -16.60
CA LEU A 81 17.44 -19.44 -17.05
C LEU A 81 18.12 -18.67 -15.91
N VAL A 82 17.49 -18.62 -14.73
CA VAL A 82 18.05 -17.98 -13.52
C VAL A 82 19.40 -18.58 -13.17
N ASP A 83 19.52 -19.90 -13.12
CA ASP A 83 20.80 -20.57 -12.80
C ASP A 83 21.91 -20.23 -13.81
N ARG A 84 21.61 -20.19 -15.11
CA ARG A 84 22.60 -19.83 -16.14
C ARG A 84 23.06 -18.39 -16.01
N GLN A 85 22.15 -17.46 -15.74
CA GLN A 85 22.51 -16.04 -15.66
C GLN A 85 23.15 -15.68 -14.32
N ALA A 86 22.85 -16.42 -13.24
CA ALA A 86 23.52 -16.30 -11.95
C ALA A 86 25.04 -16.58 -12.00
N GLU A 87 25.53 -17.32 -13.00
CA GLU A 87 26.96 -17.53 -13.21
C GLU A 87 27.69 -16.25 -13.69
N ARG A 88 26.93 -15.28 -14.25
CA ARG A 88 27.45 -14.05 -14.85
C ARG A 88 27.06 -12.80 -14.08
N HIS A 89 25.90 -12.82 -13.44
CA HIS A 89 25.29 -11.71 -12.74
C HIS A 89 24.82 -12.17 -11.35
N ASP A 90 25.46 -11.68 -10.30
CA ASP A 90 25.20 -12.05 -8.90
C ASP A 90 23.83 -11.58 -8.38
N ASP A 91 23.27 -10.55 -9.01
CA ASP A 91 21.97 -9.96 -8.66
C ASP A 91 20.75 -10.77 -9.14
N VAL A 92 20.89 -11.59 -10.19
CA VAL A 92 19.78 -12.32 -10.82
C VAL A 92 19.08 -13.25 -9.83
N VAL A 93 19.83 -13.95 -8.97
CA VAL A 93 19.23 -14.78 -7.92
C VAL A 93 18.44 -13.91 -6.96
N ALA A 94 19.01 -12.79 -6.50
CA ALA A 94 18.35 -11.90 -5.54
C ALA A 94 17.05 -11.31 -6.11
N PHE A 95 17.03 -10.90 -7.37
CA PHE A 95 15.81 -10.45 -8.06
C PHE A 95 14.77 -11.56 -8.14
N PHE A 96 15.18 -12.79 -8.48
CA PHE A 96 14.23 -13.89 -8.57
C PHE A 96 13.67 -14.31 -7.22
N LEU A 97 14.48 -14.31 -6.15
CA LEU A 97 14.00 -14.54 -4.78
C LEU A 97 12.99 -13.47 -4.33
N HIS A 98 13.19 -12.21 -4.74
CA HIS A 98 12.21 -11.14 -4.48
C HIS A 98 10.85 -11.46 -5.11
N GLU A 99 10.84 -11.98 -6.34
CA GLU A 99 9.60 -12.36 -7.02
C GLU A 99 8.92 -13.58 -6.38
N LEU A 100 9.71 -14.57 -5.94
CA LEU A 100 9.19 -15.78 -5.29
C LEU A 100 8.48 -15.52 -3.96
N ARG A 101 8.75 -14.39 -3.30
CA ARG A 101 8.02 -13.95 -2.10
C ARG A 101 6.53 -13.77 -2.40
N TYR A 102 6.18 -13.36 -3.61
CA TYR A 102 4.81 -13.05 -4.03
C TYR A 102 4.21 -14.14 -4.93
N LYS A 103 5.03 -15.07 -5.42
CA LYS A 103 4.69 -15.99 -6.51
C LYS A 103 5.30 -17.37 -6.28
N GLY A 104 4.56 -18.43 -6.51
CA GLY A 104 5.11 -19.80 -6.60
C GLY A 104 4.89 -20.69 -5.39
N ASP A 105 4.12 -20.24 -4.41
CA ASP A 105 3.53 -21.05 -3.35
C ASP A 105 2.28 -21.84 -3.81
N SER A 106 1.66 -21.43 -4.92
CA SER A 106 0.53 -22.16 -5.51
C SER A 106 0.94 -23.45 -6.22
N GLU A 107 0.18 -24.53 -6.01
CA GLU A 107 0.38 -25.76 -6.78
C GLU A 107 0.23 -25.50 -8.30
N PRO A 108 1.09 -26.10 -9.15
CA PRO A 108 2.05 -27.17 -8.83
C PRO A 108 3.49 -26.70 -8.55
N TYR A 109 3.74 -25.39 -8.49
CA TYR A 109 5.09 -24.82 -8.55
C TYR A 109 6.03 -25.21 -7.38
N PRO A 110 5.57 -25.38 -6.11
CA PRO A 110 6.42 -25.82 -5.01
C PRO A 110 7.24 -27.09 -5.31
N GLN A 111 6.70 -27.99 -6.13
CA GLN A 111 7.34 -29.26 -6.52
C GLN A 111 8.70 -29.07 -7.22
N VAL A 112 8.91 -27.94 -7.91
CA VAL A 112 10.17 -27.63 -8.61
C VAL A 112 10.95 -26.49 -7.95
N ILE A 113 10.26 -25.55 -7.31
CA ILE A 113 10.89 -24.41 -6.62
C ILE A 113 11.61 -24.87 -5.35
N LEU A 114 10.99 -25.69 -4.49
CA LEU A 114 11.61 -26.12 -3.22
C LEU A 114 12.92 -26.90 -3.43
N PRO A 115 13.00 -27.88 -4.37
CA PRO A 115 14.28 -28.52 -4.68
C PRO A 115 15.32 -27.55 -5.23
N TRP A 116 14.92 -26.51 -5.97
CA TRP A 116 15.84 -25.49 -6.46
C TRP A 116 16.36 -24.61 -5.32
N LEU A 117 15.48 -24.08 -4.46
CA LEU A 117 15.86 -23.28 -3.29
C LEU A 117 16.85 -24.01 -2.38
N ARG A 118 16.64 -25.31 -2.11
CA ARG A 118 17.58 -26.12 -1.31
C ARG A 118 18.98 -26.22 -1.94
N ARG A 119 19.07 -26.26 -3.27
CA ARG A 119 20.37 -26.20 -3.98
C ARG A 119 20.99 -24.81 -3.93
N VAL A 120 20.18 -23.75 -3.97
CA VAL A 120 20.68 -22.39 -3.80
C VAL A 120 21.18 -22.16 -2.37
N LEU A 121 20.47 -22.67 -1.37
CA LEU A 121 20.84 -22.54 0.04
C LEU A 121 22.21 -23.16 0.33
N SER A 122 22.50 -24.35 -0.22
CA SER A 122 23.77 -25.04 0.02
C SER A 122 25.01 -24.30 -0.52
N ARG A 123 24.82 -23.31 -1.40
CA ARG A 123 25.87 -22.43 -1.93
C ARG A 123 25.79 -20.99 -1.43
N SER A 124 24.79 -20.65 -0.61
CA SER A 124 24.54 -19.28 -0.14
C SER A 124 25.08 -19.06 1.27
N THR A 125 25.42 -17.82 1.59
CA THR A 125 25.81 -17.40 2.96
C THR A 125 25.25 -16.02 3.28
N GLY A 126 25.21 -15.66 4.57
CA GLY A 126 24.76 -14.35 5.02
C GLY A 126 23.32 -14.02 4.58
N PRO A 127 23.04 -12.75 4.22
CA PRO A 127 21.67 -12.30 3.89
C PRO A 127 21.00 -13.08 2.75
N LEU A 128 21.77 -13.62 1.79
CA LEU A 128 21.20 -14.42 0.70
C LEU A 128 20.69 -15.77 1.22
N ALA A 129 21.44 -16.43 2.11
CA ALA A 129 21.02 -17.69 2.72
C ALA A 129 19.73 -17.51 3.52
N GLU A 130 19.64 -16.42 4.29
CA GLU A 130 18.46 -16.09 5.08
C GLU A 130 17.20 -15.85 4.22
N ARG A 131 17.35 -15.19 3.06
CA ARG A 131 16.25 -15.03 2.09
C ARG A 131 15.80 -16.36 1.49
N VAL A 132 16.74 -17.23 1.14
CA VAL A 132 16.43 -18.55 0.59
C VAL A 132 15.75 -19.43 1.64
N GLU A 133 16.24 -19.40 2.88
CA GLU A 133 15.64 -20.13 4.01
C GLU A 133 14.23 -19.64 4.31
N GLY A 134 14.02 -18.31 4.36
CA GLY A 134 12.68 -17.73 4.51
C GLY A 134 11.70 -18.16 3.41
N LEU A 135 12.15 -18.21 2.15
CA LEU A 135 11.33 -18.68 1.04
C LEU A 135 11.02 -20.18 1.10
N ILE A 136 11.94 -21.00 1.63
CA ILE A 136 11.66 -22.43 1.87
C ILE A 136 10.53 -22.58 2.89
N VAL A 137 10.51 -21.76 3.95
CA VAL A 137 9.42 -21.73 4.93
C VAL A 137 8.13 -21.25 4.28
N LEU A 138 8.20 -20.12 3.55
CA LEU A 138 7.03 -19.50 2.93
C LEU A 138 6.33 -20.43 1.93
N ILE A 139 7.09 -21.12 1.09
CA ILE A 139 6.56 -21.99 0.02
C ILE A 139 6.30 -23.42 0.53
N GLY A 140 7.14 -23.91 1.45
CA GLY A 140 7.09 -25.28 1.95
C GLY A 140 6.18 -25.48 3.16
N GLY A 141 5.74 -24.39 3.80
CA GLY A 141 4.96 -24.43 5.03
C GLY A 141 5.81 -24.70 6.28
N ILE A 142 5.13 -24.84 7.42
CA ILE A 142 5.75 -25.16 8.73
C ILE A 142 5.38 -26.60 9.08
N ALA A 143 6.00 -27.55 8.39
CA ALA A 143 5.59 -28.97 8.34
C ALA A 143 5.50 -29.70 9.70
N ASP A 144 6.04 -29.13 10.78
CA ASP A 144 6.08 -29.72 12.12
C ASP A 144 5.25 -28.95 13.17
N TRP A 145 4.34 -28.06 12.77
CA TRP A 145 3.47 -27.35 13.74
C TRP A 145 2.23 -28.18 14.10
N ASP A 146 2.14 -28.64 15.35
CA ASP A 146 1.15 -29.61 15.81
C ASP A 146 0.22 -29.12 16.95
N GLY A 147 0.23 -27.83 17.33
CA GLY A 147 -0.62 -27.39 18.46
C GLY A 147 -0.57 -25.91 18.89
N SER A 148 -1.07 -25.65 20.11
CA SER A 148 -1.31 -24.34 20.73
C SER A 148 -0.06 -23.51 21.08
N GLY A 149 1.13 -23.93 20.64
CA GLY A 149 2.41 -23.30 20.93
C GLY A 149 3.07 -22.70 19.68
N LEU A 150 3.95 -21.72 19.88
CA LEU A 150 4.71 -21.12 18.79
C LEU A 150 5.91 -21.99 18.38
N PRO A 151 6.13 -22.22 17.07
CA PRO A 151 7.25 -23.02 16.60
C PRO A 151 8.61 -22.32 16.86
N GLU A 152 9.66 -23.11 17.09
CA GLU A 152 11.03 -22.61 17.37
C GLU A 152 11.59 -21.72 16.26
N ILE A 153 11.10 -21.87 15.02
CA ILE A 153 11.54 -21.07 13.88
C ILE A 153 11.25 -19.57 14.05
N LEU A 154 10.31 -19.19 14.93
CA LEU A 154 10.08 -17.79 15.30
C LEU A 154 11.17 -17.20 16.20
N ASP A 155 12.09 -18.01 16.71
CA ASP A 155 13.27 -17.60 17.47
C ASP A 155 14.56 -17.61 16.60
N HIS A 156 14.43 -17.85 15.29
CA HIS A 156 15.55 -17.89 14.36
C HIS A 156 16.39 -16.59 14.40
N PRO A 157 17.73 -16.64 14.26
CA PRO A 157 18.55 -15.43 14.33
C PRO A 157 18.25 -14.39 13.24
N SER A 158 17.73 -14.80 12.08
CA SER A 158 17.32 -13.88 11.00
C SER A 158 15.88 -13.42 11.14
N ASP A 159 15.65 -12.10 11.14
CA ASP A 159 14.31 -11.51 11.15
C ASP A 159 13.51 -11.85 9.88
N HIS A 160 14.20 -12.05 8.74
CA HIS A 160 13.56 -12.43 7.49
C HIS A 160 12.90 -13.82 7.59
N VAL A 161 13.61 -14.80 8.14
CA VAL A 161 13.09 -16.17 8.34
C VAL A 161 11.94 -16.18 9.33
N ARG A 162 12.08 -15.45 10.45
CA ARG A 162 11.01 -15.32 11.47
C ARG A 162 9.74 -14.71 10.87
N ALA A 163 9.87 -13.67 10.05
CA ALA A 163 8.74 -13.02 9.40
C ALA A 163 8.04 -13.94 8.38
N CYS A 164 8.80 -14.70 7.58
CA CYS A 164 8.24 -15.73 6.70
C CYS A 164 7.47 -16.80 7.48
N ALA A 165 8.02 -17.28 8.60
CA ALA A 165 7.31 -18.23 9.45
C ALA A 165 6.03 -17.63 10.05
N ALA A 166 6.09 -16.41 10.59
CA ALA A 166 4.93 -15.73 11.14
C ALA A 166 3.82 -15.54 10.08
N HIS A 167 4.21 -15.19 8.85
CA HIS A 167 3.28 -15.08 7.73
C HIS A 167 2.62 -16.42 7.35
N VAL A 168 3.38 -17.53 7.36
CA VAL A 168 2.78 -18.85 7.13
C VAL A 168 1.79 -19.21 8.24
N LEU A 169 2.11 -18.94 9.51
CA LEU A 169 1.19 -19.17 10.62
C LEU A 169 -0.10 -18.36 10.50
N GLY A 170 -0.01 -17.11 10.03
CA GLY A 170 -1.18 -16.29 9.78
C GLY A 170 -2.07 -16.84 8.66
N ARG A 171 -1.49 -17.33 7.56
CA ARG A 171 -2.25 -17.97 6.46
C ARG A 171 -2.92 -19.27 6.89
N MET A 172 -2.21 -20.09 7.67
CA MET A 172 -2.79 -21.30 8.25
C MET A 172 -4.01 -20.96 9.11
N GLY A 173 -3.95 -19.84 9.84
CA GLY A 173 -5.07 -19.36 10.64
C GLY A 173 -6.25 -18.75 9.90
N ALA A 174 -6.02 -18.22 8.71
CA ALA A 174 -7.04 -17.64 7.83
C ALA A 174 -7.97 -18.67 7.15
N GLY A 175 -7.71 -19.97 7.30
CA GLY A 175 -8.57 -21.01 6.73
C GLY A 175 -8.07 -21.70 5.47
N GLU A 176 -6.76 -21.69 5.17
CA GLU A 176 -6.19 -22.75 4.31
C GLU A 176 -6.38 -24.15 4.94
N SER A 177 -6.70 -24.24 6.24
CA SER A 177 -7.04 -25.50 6.93
C SER A 177 -8.54 -25.84 7.01
N GLN A 178 -9.48 -25.01 6.52
CA GLN A 178 -10.94 -25.23 6.58
C GLN A 178 -11.49 -25.76 7.93
N ASP A 179 -10.84 -25.44 9.06
CA ASP A 179 -11.27 -25.91 10.37
C ASP A 179 -11.82 -24.73 11.18
N ALA A 180 -13.15 -24.72 11.37
CA ALA A 180 -13.86 -23.68 12.11
C ALA A 180 -13.47 -23.64 13.61
N ASP A 181 -12.83 -24.71 14.10
CA ASP A 181 -12.33 -24.85 15.48
C ASP A 181 -10.79 -24.71 15.56
N GLY A 182 -10.14 -24.17 14.52
CA GLY A 182 -8.68 -24.05 14.44
C GLY A 182 -8.07 -23.14 15.55
N PRO A 183 -6.87 -23.46 16.08
CA PRO A 183 -6.27 -22.81 17.26
C PRO A 183 -5.67 -21.41 17.02
N TYR A 184 -6.07 -20.71 15.96
CA TYR A 184 -5.30 -19.58 15.43
C TYR A 184 -5.62 -18.23 16.07
N PHE A 185 -6.73 -18.18 16.81
CA PHE A 185 -7.04 -17.14 17.79
C PHE A 185 -7.11 -17.71 19.20
N ASP A 186 -6.45 -18.85 19.44
CA ASP A 186 -6.22 -19.31 20.80
C ASP A 186 -5.59 -18.15 21.59
N PRO A 187 -6.25 -17.63 22.63
CA PRO A 187 -5.73 -16.53 23.43
C PRO A 187 -4.32 -16.80 23.94
N ASP A 188 -3.98 -18.08 24.20
CA ASP A 188 -2.64 -18.50 24.61
C ASP A 188 -1.62 -18.35 23.48
N PHE A 189 -1.99 -18.68 22.23
CA PHE A 189 -1.15 -18.47 21.05
C PHE A 189 -0.90 -16.97 20.81
N ILE A 190 -1.96 -16.16 20.82
CA ILE A 190 -1.86 -14.71 20.62
C ILE A 190 -1.03 -14.08 21.75
N ALA A 191 -1.23 -14.49 23.00
CA ALA A 191 -0.40 -14.03 24.12
C ALA A 191 1.07 -14.41 23.95
N ALA A 192 1.36 -15.62 23.47
CA ALA A 192 2.73 -16.06 23.18
C ALA A 192 3.36 -15.24 22.04
N LEU A 193 2.62 -14.97 20.97
CA LEU A 193 3.07 -14.17 19.82
C LEU A 193 3.39 -12.75 20.26
N THR A 194 2.48 -12.16 21.03
CA THR A 194 2.61 -10.84 21.65
C THR A 194 3.88 -10.76 22.51
N ALA A 195 4.11 -11.75 23.37
CA ALA A 195 5.28 -11.77 24.24
C ALA A 195 6.59 -11.81 23.43
N ARG A 196 6.63 -12.58 22.34
CA ARG A 196 7.81 -12.64 21.45
C ARG A 196 8.01 -11.36 20.65
N GLU A 197 6.94 -10.77 20.13
CA GLU A 197 6.98 -9.47 19.43
C GLU A 197 7.49 -8.36 20.37
N ILE A 198 7.00 -8.33 21.62
CA ILE A 198 7.45 -7.36 22.62
C ILE A 198 8.94 -7.50 22.90
N GLU A 199 9.48 -8.71 23.01
CA GLU A 199 10.89 -8.92 23.29
C GLU A 199 11.78 -8.62 22.07
N ARG A 200 11.34 -9.03 20.88
CA ARG A 200 12.08 -8.86 19.63
C ARG A 200 11.11 -8.62 18.46
N PRO A 201 10.87 -7.36 18.08
CA PRO A 201 9.92 -7.03 17.02
C PRO A 201 10.16 -7.73 15.69
N GLY A 202 9.10 -7.81 14.86
CA GLY A 202 9.18 -8.23 13.47
C GLY A 202 8.43 -9.52 13.10
N ILE A 203 7.48 -9.98 13.92
CA ILE A 203 6.64 -11.16 13.64
C ILE A 203 5.14 -10.86 13.66
N ALA A 204 4.67 -9.90 14.46
CA ALA A 204 3.24 -9.60 14.56
C ALA A 204 2.65 -9.03 13.27
N GLY A 205 3.32 -8.06 12.64
CA GLY A 205 2.92 -7.52 11.34
C GLY A 205 2.89 -8.56 10.21
N PRO A 206 3.97 -9.36 10.03
CA PRO A 206 3.96 -10.46 9.07
C PRO A 206 2.84 -11.48 9.28
N TYR A 207 2.56 -11.87 10.53
CA TYR A 207 1.43 -12.73 10.88
C TYR A 207 0.10 -12.08 10.48
N TRP A 208 -0.11 -10.81 10.86
CA TRP A 208 -1.33 -10.07 10.53
C TRP A 208 -1.55 -9.94 9.02
N SER A 209 -0.48 -9.62 8.28
CA SER A 209 -0.53 -9.41 6.81
C SER A 209 -1.09 -10.62 6.04
N SER A 210 -0.94 -11.82 6.59
CA SER A 210 -1.39 -13.08 5.99
C SER A 210 -2.76 -13.54 6.42
N THR A 211 -3.32 -12.99 7.51
CA THR A 211 -4.54 -13.54 8.07
C THR A 211 -5.76 -13.26 7.20
N GLY A 212 -5.66 -12.32 6.25
CA GLY A 212 -6.73 -12.00 5.29
C GLY A 212 -8.00 -11.44 5.92
N PHE A 213 -7.98 -11.19 7.23
CA PHE A 213 -9.15 -10.79 7.98
C PHE A 213 -9.44 -9.30 7.82
N LEU A 214 -10.72 -9.00 7.68
CA LEU A 214 -11.29 -7.68 7.88
C LEU A 214 -11.56 -7.49 9.37
N GLN A 215 -11.63 -6.24 9.83
CA GLN A 215 -11.95 -5.92 11.23
C GLN A 215 -13.26 -6.59 11.70
N SER A 216 -14.24 -6.76 10.80
CA SER A 216 -15.50 -7.45 11.07
C SER A 216 -15.36 -8.93 11.40
N ASP A 217 -14.27 -9.58 11.00
CA ASP A 217 -14.04 -11.00 11.27
C ASP A 217 -13.68 -11.27 12.74
N PHE A 218 -13.44 -10.21 13.52
CA PHE A 218 -13.12 -10.26 14.94
C PHE A 218 -14.32 -10.00 15.86
N ASP A 219 -15.47 -9.64 15.28
CA ASP A 219 -16.71 -9.48 16.02
C ASP A 219 -17.02 -10.79 16.76
N ASN A 220 -17.14 -10.73 18.08
CA ASN A 220 -17.43 -11.84 19.00
C ASN A 220 -16.26 -12.78 19.36
N LEU A 221 -15.02 -12.54 18.92
CA LEU A 221 -13.85 -13.35 19.30
C LEU A 221 -13.17 -12.89 20.60
N GLY A 222 -13.64 -11.81 21.22
CA GLY A 222 -13.03 -11.25 22.44
C GLY A 222 -11.60 -10.71 22.22
N PHE A 223 -11.23 -10.51 20.96
CA PHE A 223 -9.95 -9.96 20.52
C PHE A 223 -10.21 -8.67 19.74
N GLU A 224 -9.60 -7.57 20.18
CA GLU A 224 -9.69 -6.26 19.51
C GLU A 224 -8.35 -5.97 18.84
N PRO A 225 -8.24 -6.07 17.50
CA PRO A 225 -6.98 -5.95 16.79
C PRO A 225 -6.24 -4.64 17.05
N LEU A 226 -6.95 -3.51 17.05
CA LEU A 226 -6.36 -2.21 17.30
C LEU A 226 -5.76 -2.13 18.72
N GLU A 227 -6.49 -2.61 19.72
CA GLU A 227 -6.01 -2.62 21.11
C GLU A 227 -4.79 -3.53 21.29
N TRP A 228 -4.79 -4.69 20.63
CA TRP A 228 -3.66 -5.61 20.63
C TRP A 228 -2.40 -4.97 20.00
N MET A 229 -2.54 -4.33 18.84
CA MET A 229 -1.42 -3.66 18.17
C MET A 229 -0.88 -2.47 19.00
N LEU A 230 -1.77 -1.70 19.62
CA LEU A 230 -1.38 -0.60 20.51
C LEU A 230 -0.62 -1.11 21.74
N ASP A 231 -1.08 -2.20 22.38
CA ASP A 231 -0.36 -2.81 23.52
C ASP A 231 1.06 -3.26 23.14
N ILE A 232 1.22 -3.85 21.95
CA ILE A 232 2.54 -4.21 21.41
C ILE A 232 3.41 -2.97 21.26
N ILE A 233 2.92 -1.93 20.59
CA ILE A 233 3.71 -0.72 20.31
C ILE A 233 4.13 -0.01 21.60
N GLU A 234 3.25 0.03 22.59
CA GLU A 234 3.50 0.65 23.89
C GLU A 234 4.56 -0.11 24.70
N ARG A 235 4.75 -1.41 24.46
CA ARG A 235 5.56 -2.31 25.31
C ARG A 235 6.82 -2.85 24.64
N ARG A 236 6.88 -2.87 23.29
CA ARG A 236 7.94 -3.56 22.56
C ARG A 236 9.32 -2.95 22.77
N ARG A 237 10.35 -3.80 22.68
CA ARG A 237 11.75 -3.43 22.83
C ARG A 237 12.35 -3.10 21.48
N GLY A 238 12.24 -1.82 21.12
CA GLY A 238 12.88 -1.26 19.93
C GLY A 238 11.94 -1.13 18.72
N PRO A 239 12.48 -0.65 17.58
CA PRO A 239 11.72 -0.49 16.35
C PRO A 239 11.52 -1.84 15.65
N GLU A 240 10.59 -1.88 14.70
CA GLU A 240 10.52 -3.00 13.75
C GLU A 240 11.77 -3.06 12.87
N PRO A 241 12.21 -4.25 12.44
CA PRO A 241 13.24 -4.39 11.43
C PRO A 241 12.83 -3.72 10.10
N GLN A 242 13.76 -3.04 9.42
CA GLN A 242 13.44 -2.30 8.19
C GLN A 242 13.25 -3.20 6.95
N ASP A 243 13.93 -4.35 6.90
CA ASP A 243 14.00 -5.22 5.71
C ASP A 243 13.09 -6.46 5.82
N LEU A 244 11.91 -6.31 6.45
CA LEU A 244 10.95 -7.41 6.56
C LEU A 244 10.37 -7.80 5.19
N PRO A 245 10.15 -9.10 4.94
CA PRO A 245 9.44 -9.59 3.77
C PRO A 245 7.93 -9.39 3.85
N PHE A 246 7.37 -8.61 4.78
CA PHE A 246 5.94 -8.29 4.85
C PHE A 246 5.76 -6.95 5.56
N ASN A 247 4.55 -6.39 5.51
CA ASN A 247 4.25 -5.17 6.24
C ASN A 247 4.35 -5.41 7.75
N GLY A 248 5.02 -4.49 8.44
CA GLY A 248 5.14 -4.49 9.89
C GLY A 248 3.83 -4.11 10.58
N ILE A 249 3.78 -4.28 11.90
CA ILE A 249 2.64 -3.89 12.72
C ILE A 249 2.43 -2.38 12.69
N ASP A 250 3.49 -1.58 12.50
CA ASP A 250 3.43 -0.13 12.37
C ASP A 250 2.63 0.31 11.12
N PHE A 251 2.71 -0.49 10.05
CA PHE A 251 1.89 -0.28 8.85
C PHE A 251 0.41 -0.56 9.16
N HIS A 252 0.09 -1.66 9.83
CA HIS A 252 -1.32 -2.02 10.04
C HIS A 252 -2.01 -1.15 11.09
N VAL A 253 -1.28 -0.75 12.15
CA VAL A 253 -1.89 0.05 13.22
C VAL A 253 -2.32 1.43 12.73
N HIS A 254 -1.58 2.06 11.80
CA HIS A 254 -1.93 3.43 11.38
C HIS A 254 -3.20 3.44 10.53
N GLU A 255 -3.40 2.40 9.71
CA GLU A 255 -4.64 2.22 8.96
C GLU A 255 -5.83 2.00 9.92
N LEU A 256 -5.66 1.13 10.92
CA LEU A 256 -6.71 0.82 11.89
C LEU A 256 -6.98 1.94 12.91
N ALA A 257 -6.01 2.81 13.19
CA ALA A 257 -6.16 3.91 14.14
C ALA A 257 -6.74 5.19 13.50
N GLY A 258 -6.93 5.22 12.17
CA GLY A 258 -7.20 6.45 11.42
C GLY A 258 -8.49 7.18 11.80
N ASP A 259 -9.52 6.48 12.25
CA ASP A 259 -10.78 7.03 12.77
C ASP A 259 -10.88 7.03 14.31
N HIS A 260 -9.79 6.73 15.02
CA HIS A 260 -9.74 6.61 16.48
C HIS A 260 -8.79 7.66 17.12
N PRO A 261 -9.28 8.87 17.45
CA PRO A 261 -8.45 9.94 18.05
C PRO A 261 -7.70 9.52 19.31
N ASP A 262 -8.29 8.64 20.13
CA ASP A 262 -7.63 8.15 21.35
C ASP A 262 -6.49 7.17 21.04
N ALA A 263 -6.60 6.36 19.99
CA ALA A 263 -5.52 5.50 19.51
C ALA A 263 -4.35 6.33 18.97
N VAL A 264 -4.64 7.38 18.20
CA VAL A 264 -3.62 8.33 17.73
C VAL A 264 -2.86 8.96 18.91
N ARG A 265 -3.57 9.40 19.96
CA ARG A 265 -2.92 9.92 21.17
C ARG A 265 -2.08 8.87 21.90
N ARG A 266 -2.49 7.60 21.90
CA ARG A 266 -1.70 6.51 22.48
C ARG A 266 -0.39 6.29 21.72
N LEU A 267 -0.45 6.23 20.39
CA LEU A 267 0.75 6.16 19.54
C LEU A 267 1.71 7.32 19.84
N TRP A 268 1.17 8.55 19.93
CA TRP A 268 2.00 9.72 20.22
C TRP A 268 2.65 9.63 21.61
N ARG A 269 1.90 9.23 22.65
CA ARG A 269 2.44 9.02 24.01
C ARG A 269 3.45 7.88 24.09
N ALA A 270 3.36 6.90 23.22
CA ALA A 270 4.35 5.82 23.09
C ALA A 270 5.66 6.29 22.42
N GLY A 271 5.78 7.58 22.09
CA GLY A 271 6.96 8.13 21.41
C GLY A 271 6.97 7.82 19.91
N ARG A 272 5.82 7.48 19.33
CA ARG A 272 5.62 7.18 17.91
C ARG A 272 4.88 8.32 17.22
N SER A 273 5.44 9.51 17.30
CA SER A 273 4.86 10.72 16.67
C SER A 273 4.69 10.53 15.16
N ASP A 274 5.63 9.82 14.52
CA ASP A 274 5.59 9.44 13.10
C ASP A 274 4.30 8.68 12.76
N LEU A 275 4.02 7.61 13.50
CA LEU A 275 2.82 6.80 13.30
C LEU A 275 1.55 7.53 13.72
N ALA A 276 1.61 8.33 14.77
CA ALA A 276 0.48 9.14 15.20
C ALA A 276 0.08 10.12 14.08
N ALA A 277 1.03 10.80 13.44
CA ALA A 277 0.73 11.66 12.30
C ALA A 277 0.23 10.89 11.08
N MET A 278 0.81 9.74 10.75
CA MET A 278 0.30 8.88 9.68
C MET A 278 -1.16 8.50 9.93
N ALA A 279 -1.48 7.97 11.12
CA ALA A 279 -2.84 7.60 11.50
C ALA A 279 -3.79 8.80 11.50
N ALA A 280 -3.40 9.91 12.13
CA ALA A 280 -4.23 11.13 12.22
C ALA A 280 -4.56 11.74 10.85
N THR A 281 -3.78 11.42 9.82
CA THR A 281 -3.93 11.97 8.47
C THR A 281 -4.34 10.94 7.41
N GLU A 282 -4.60 9.69 7.82
CA GLU A 282 -4.99 8.57 6.96
C GLU A 282 -6.31 8.85 6.22
N ILE A 283 -7.32 9.29 6.97
CA ILE A 283 -8.65 9.57 6.42
C ILE A 283 -8.66 10.97 5.83
N ARG A 284 -8.88 11.05 4.51
CA ARG A 284 -9.06 12.32 3.77
C ARG A 284 -10.44 12.94 4.02
N GLY A 285 -10.75 13.27 5.28
CA GLY A 285 -12.03 13.79 5.70
C GLY A 285 -12.05 14.19 7.17
N VAL A 286 -13.20 14.67 7.64
CA VAL A 286 -13.40 14.98 9.07
C VAL A 286 -13.67 13.70 9.84
N VAL A 287 -12.77 13.35 10.75
CA VAL A 287 -12.96 12.35 11.81
C VAL A 287 -13.42 13.05 13.10
N PRO A 288 -14.55 12.64 13.71
CA PRO A 288 -15.02 13.19 14.98
C PRO A 288 -13.94 13.10 16.07
N GLY A 289 -13.64 14.23 16.72
CA GLY A 289 -12.67 14.28 17.83
C GLY A 289 -11.19 14.33 17.42
N MET A 290 -10.86 14.23 16.12
CA MET A 290 -9.47 14.25 15.65
C MET A 290 -8.89 15.67 15.53
N GLU A 291 -9.71 16.70 15.30
CA GLU A 291 -9.26 18.10 15.22
C GLU A 291 -8.35 18.52 16.40
N PRO A 292 -8.72 18.34 17.68
CA PRO A 292 -7.83 18.69 18.78
C PRO A 292 -6.54 17.86 18.79
N VAL A 293 -6.57 16.61 18.34
CA VAL A 293 -5.35 15.76 18.25
C VAL A 293 -4.40 16.32 17.20
N LEU A 294 -4.92 16.72 16.04
CA LEU A 294 -4.12 17.36 14.99
C LEU A 294 -3.56 18.72 15.44
N VAL A 295 -4.30 19.48 16.24
CA VAL A 295 -3.77 20.71 16.86
C VAL A 295 -2.61 20.39 17.79
N GLU A 296 -2.75 19.37 18.64
CA GLU A 296 -1.68 18.92 19.53
C GLU A 296 -0.44 18.43 18.74
N LEU A 297 -0.62 17.62 17.68
CA LEU A 297 0.46 17.19 16.79
C LEU A 297 1.09 18.34 16.01
N GLY A 298 0.32 19.39 15.72
CA GLY A 298 0.80 20.64 15.12
C GLY A 298 1.80 21.39 16.00
N ASP A 299 1.94 21.03 17.27
CA ASP A 299 2.93 21.54 18.20
C ASP A 299 4.15 20.63 18.38
N ASP A 300 4.23 19.50 17.67
CA ASP A 300 5.36 18.56 17.75
C ASP A 300 6.69 19.23 17.36
N ALA A 301 7.78 18.77 17.96
CA ALA A 301 9.12 19.30 17.71
C ALA A 301 9.67 18.89 16.35
N GLU A 302 9.20 17.76 15.80
CA GLU A 302 9.56 17.31 14.47
C GLU A 302 8.74 18.06 13.41
N ALA A 303 9.44 18.85 12.58
CA ALA A 303 8.78 19.75 11.64
C ALA A 303 7.90 19.02 10.61
N GLU A 304 8.29 17.82 10.17
CA GLU A 304 7.52 17.03 9.21
C GLU A 304 6.16 16.61 9.79
N ILE A 305 6.13 16.22 11.06
CA ILE A 305 4.93 15.83 11.81
C ILE A 305 4.00 17.02 11.99
N ALA A 306 4.54 18.15 12.47
CA ALA A 306 3.77 19.38 12.66
C ALA A 306 3.18 19.87 11.33
N VAL A 307 3.98 19.87 10.26
CA VAL A 307 3.53 20.30 8.92
C VAL A 307 2.43 19.41 8.39
N ALA A 308 2.55 18.07 8.52
CA ALA A 308 1.50 17.15 8.11
C ALA A 308 0.16 17.46 8.80
N ALA A 309 0.19 17.69 10.12
CA ALA A 309 -0.99 18.06 10.89
C ALA A 309 -1.57 19.42 10.48
N HIS A 310 -0.73 20.45 10.26
CA HIS A 310 -1.20 21.77 9.81
C HIS A 310 -1.89 21.71 8.45
N LEU A 311 -1.31 20.97 7.49
CA LEU A 311 -1.88 20.79 6.16
C LEU A 311 -3.23 20.08 6.25
N HIS A 312 -3.34 19.04 7.09
CA HIS A 312 -4.57 18.29 7.26
C HIS A 312 -5.68 19.12 7.93
N LEU A 313 -5.35 19.91 8.96
CA LEU A 313 -6.28 20.87 9.59
C LEU A 313 -6.83 21.88 8.56
N ALA A 314 -5.96 22.45 7.74
CA ALA A 314 -6.37 23.40 6.72
C ALA A 314 -7.21 22.75 5.61
N ALA A 315 -6.84 21.54 5.19
CA ALA A 315 -7.47 20.85 4.06
C ALA A 315 -8.80 20.19 4.40
N TYR A 316 -8.99 19.71 5.63
CA TYR A 316 -10.18 18.91 6.01
C TYR A 316 -11.04 19.56 7.09
N TYR A 317 -10.45 20.38 7.97
CA TYR A 317 -11.17 20.98 9.11
C TYR A 317 -11.43 22.48 8.96
N GLY A 318 -10.82 23.16 7.98
CA GLY A 318 -10.93 24.61 7.82
C GLY A 318 -10.28 25.38 8.98
N VAL A 319 -9.25 24.80 9.61
CA VAL A 319 -8.55 25.36 10.77
C VAL A 319 -7.13 25.77 10.38
N LEU A 320 -6.75 27.01 10.66
CA LEU A 320 -5.35 27.46 10.57
C LEU A 320 -4.67 27.24 11.92
N HIS A 321 -3.67 26.36 11.96
CA HIS A 321 -2.85 26.20 13.16
C HIS A 321 -2.02 27.47 13.43
N PRO A 322 -1.88 27.95 14.69
CA PRO A 322 -1.15 29.19 14.99
C PRO A 322 0.33 29.19 14.60
N LYS A 323 0.95 28.01 14.54
CA LYS A 323 2.35 27.82 14.11
C LYS A 323 2.49 27.42 12.63
N ALA A 324 1.40 27.44 11.87
CA ALA A 324 1.44 27.06 10.46
C ALA A 324 2.38 27.96 9.67
N ASP A 325 3.19 27.36 8.80
CA ASP A 325 4.05 28.09 7.88
C ASP A 325 3.19 28.80 6.83
N THR A 326 3.19 30.14 6.88
CA THR A 326 2.45 30.99 5.94
C THR A 326 2.92 30.86 4.48
N ALA A 327 4.12 30.34 4.23
CA ALA A 327 4.57 30.01 2.87
C ALA A 327 3.90 28.75 2.32
N ARG A 328 3.41 27.86 3.20
CA ARG A 328 2.72 26.62 2.84
C ARG A 328 1.21 26.74 2.90
N ILE A 329 0.69 27.47 3.89
CA ILE A 329 -0.75 27.62 4.13
C ILE A 329 -1.09 29.09 4.27
N ARG A 330 -1.86 29.62 3.32
CA ARG A 330 -2.43 30.97 3.41
C ARG A 330 -3.93 30.89 3.62
N TYR A 331 -4.39 31.37 4.77
CA TYR A 331 -5.81 31.56 5.05
C TYR A 331 -6.25 32.97 4.64
N VAL A 332 -7.37 33.05 3.92
CA VAL A 332 -8.01 34.30 3.49
C VAL A 332 -9.45 34.30 4.01
N PRO A 333 -9.69 34.88 5.20
CA PRO A 333 -11.04 34.94 5.77
C PRO A 333 -11.93 35.82 4.89
N GLU A 334 -13.18 35.39 4.72
CA GLU A 334 -14.18 36.11 3.94
C GLU A 334 -13.67 36.49 2.53
N TRP A 335 -12.84 35.62 1.95
CA TRP A 335 -12.31 35.78 0.59
C TRP A 335 -13.43 36.08 -0.41
N ARG A 336 -14.57 35.41 -0.21
CA ARG A 336 -15.85 35.82 -0.78
C ARG A 336 -16.89 35.90 0.32
N LYS A 337 -17.99 36.59 0.02
CA LYS A 337 -19.13 36.71 0.95
C LYS A 337 -19.58 35.32 1.39
N GLY A 338 -19.42 35.03 2.69
CA GLY A 338 -19.81 33.76 3.28
C GLY A 338 -18.89 32.57 2.96
N VAL A 339 -17.69 32.81 2.41
CA VAL A 339 -16.73 31.76 2.07
C VAL A 339 -15.33 32.15 2.54
N ASP A 340 -14.75 31.30 3.36
CA ASP A 340 -13.35 31.37 3.73
C ASP A 340 -12.51 30.53 2.75
N ALA A 341 -11.27 30.94 2.48
CA ALA A 341 -10.37 30.22 1.59
C ALA A 341 -9.04 29.86 2.26
N PHE A 342 -8.55 28.66 1.99
CA PHE A 342 -7.19 28.23 2.27
C PHE A 342 -6.47 27.98 0.95
N VAL A 343 -5.25 28.52 0.82
CA VAL A 343 -4.33 28.14 -0.26
C VAL A 343 -3.23 27.29 0.34
N ILE A 344 -3.16 26.05 -0.12
CA ILE A 344 -2.25 25.03 0.39
C ILE A 344 -1.23 24.71 -0.69
N HIS A 345 0.06 24.82 -0.37
CA HIS A 345 1.16 24.47 -1.25
C HIS A 345 1.76 23.12 -0.82
N TYR A 346 1.42 22.07 -1.56
CA TYR A 346 1.98 20.73 -1.33
C TYR A 346 3.35 20.59 -1.97
N GLY A 347 4.30 19.99 -1.26
CA GLY A 347 5.66 19.71 -1.75
C GLY A 347 6.68 20.83 -1.50
N GLU A 348 7.82 20.75 -2.18
CA GLU A 348 8.91 21.72 -2.06
C GLU A 348 8.67 22.99 -2.90
N PRO A 349 9.16 24.17 -2.45
CA PRO A 349 9.08 25.41 -3.23
C PRO A 349 9.64 25.24 -4.65
N GLY A 350 8.87 25.63 -5.67
CA GLY A 350 9.24 25.51 -7.08
C GLY A 350 8.85 24.19 -7.76
N LEU A 351 8.50 23.15 -6.97
CA LEU A 351 7.87 21.91 -7.45
C LEU A 351 6.44 21.74 -6.90
N SER A 352 5.99 22.69 -6.10
CA SER A 352 4.74 22.62 -5.37
C SER A 352 3.51 22.70 -6.27
N ARG A 353 2.48 21.91 -5.95
CA ARG A 353 1.13 22.11 -6.50
C ARG A 353 0.29 22.84 -5.46
N GLY A 354 -0.22 24.00 -5.85
CA GLY A 354 -1.17 24.75 -5.02
C GLY A 354 -2.56 24.13 -5.12
N ALA A 355 -3.30 24.09 -4.01
CA ALA A 355 -4.72 23.78 -3.97
C ALA A 355 -5.46 24.86 -3.18
N GLY A 356 -6.65 25.23 -3.66
CA GLY A 356 -7.57 26.11 -2.96
C GLY A 356 -8.64 25.26 -2.28
N VAL A 357 -8.83 25.45 -0.99
CA VAL A 357 -9.86 24.76 -0.21
C VAL A 357 -10.81 25.82 0.35
N PHE A 358 -12.10 25.68 0.05
CA PHE A 358 -13.11 26.69 0.35
C PHE A 358 -14.16 26.13 1.30
N TYR A 359 -14.45 26.90 2.35
CA TYR A 359 -15.40 26.52 3.40
C TYR A 359 -16.51 27.56 3.54
N PRO A 360 -17.76 27.13 3.81
CA PRO A 360 -18.82 28.04 4.21
C PRO A 360 -18.45 28.73 5.53
N ARG A 361 -18.59 30.05 5.56
CA ARG A 361 -18.40 30.86 6.76
C ARG A 361 -19.73 31.00 7.48
N GLU A 362 -19.75 30.73 8.79
CA GLU A 362 -20.92 30.88 9.68
C GLU A 362 -22.14 30.01 9.34
N ARG A 363 -22.04 29.15 8.32
CA ARG A 363 -23.10 28.24 7.87
C ARG A 363 -22.54 26.82 7.73
N ALA A 364 -23.43 25.84 7.69
CA ALA A 364 -23.04 24.44 7.56
C ALA A 364 -22.70 24.03 6.12
N VAL A 365 -23.29 24.68 5.11
CA VAL A 365 -23.16 24.30 3.69
C VAL A 365 -23.27 25.52 2.77
N LEU A 366 -22.74 25.36 1.55
CA LEU A 366 -22.97 26.21 0.38
C LEU A 366 -23.97 25.53 -0.57
N ASP A 367 -24.78 26.32 -1.29
CA ASP A 367 -25.56 25.80 -2.42
C ASP A 367 -24.73 25.71 -3.73
N ASP A 368 -25.28 25.08 -4.77
CA ASP A 368 -24.61 24.91 -6.06
C ASP A 368 -24.16 26.25 -6.68
N ALA A 369 -24.99 27.29 -6.57
CA ALA A 369 -24.69 28.58 -7.16
C ALA A 369 -23.54 29.28 -6.43
N GLU A 370 -23.54 29.20 -5.09
CA GLU A 370 -22.48 29.72 -4.24
C GLU A 370 -21.14 28.99 -4.49
N VAL A 371 -21.17 27.66 -4.58
CA VAL A 371 -19.99 26.84 -4.89
C VAL A 371 -19.42 27.18 -6.26
N TRP A 372 -20.23 27.17 -7.31
CA TRP A 372 -19.72 27.47 -8.65
C TRP A 372 -19.23 28.91 -8.79
N ALA A 373 -19.84 29.84 -8.06
CA ALA A 373 -19.35 31.21 -8.01
C ALA A 373 -17.97 31.32 -7.32
N ALA A 374 -17.68 30.49 -6.30
CA ALA A 374 -16.35 30.37 -5.71
C ALA A 374 -15.36 29.70 -6.67
N VAL A 375 -15.73 28.56 -7.27
CA VAL A 375 -14.88 27.85 -8.25
C VAL A 375 -14.51 28.76 -9.42
N ASP A 376 -15.49 29.43 -10.04
CA ASP A 376 -15.25 30.29 -11.21
C ASP A 376 -14.40 31.52 -10.88
N ALA A 377 -14.40 31.98 -9.62
CA ALA A 377 -13.51 33.05 -9.19
C ALA A 377 -12.08 32.57 -8.94
N ALA A 378 -11.93 31.41 -8.30
CA ALA A 378 -10.62 30.83 -8.02
C ALA A 378 -9.92 30.29 -9.27
N LEU A 379 -10.68 29.63 -10.15
CA LEU A 379 -10.20 29.01 -11.38
C LEU A 379 -11.26 29.16 -12.50
N PRO A 380 -11.20 30.27 -13.25
CA PRO A 380 -12.19 30.59 -14.27
C PRO A 380 -12.31 29.51 -15.36
N PRO A 381 -13.48 29.39 -16.03
CA PRO A 381 -13.71 28.38 -17.06
C PRO A 381 -12.64 28.34 -18.18
N ALA A 382 -12.09 29.50 -18.55
CA ALA A 382 -11.05 29.60 -19.58
C ALA A 382 -9.71 28.94 -19.19
N GLU A 383 -9.38 28.91 -17.90
CA GLU A 383 -8.16 28.27 -17.38
C GLU A 383 -8.42 26.81 -16.97
N ARG A 384 -9.64 26.53 -16.54
CA ARG A 384 -10.11 25.19 -16.16
C ARG A 384 -10.20 24.25 -17.37
N GLY A 385 -10.70 24.75 -18.50
CA GLY A 385 -10.84 23.98 -19.74
C GLY A 385 -12.09 23.08 -19.78
N ALA A 386 -12.14 22.17 -20.75
CA ALA A 386 -13.24 21.21 -20.91
C ALA A 386 -13.14 20.06 -19.90
N ILE A 387 -14.30 19.51 -19.52
CA ILE A 387 -14.36 18.31 -18.68
C ILE A 387 -13.74 17.15 -19.45
N GLY A 388 -12.82 16.45 -18.79
CA GLY A 388 -12.18 15.22 -19.25
C GLY A 388 -12.74 14.00 -18.53
N ARG A 389 -12.31 12.81 -18.96
CA ARG A 389 -12.67 11.55 -18.29
C ARG A 389 -12.03 11.49 -16.91
N HIS A 390 -12.82 11.24 -15.87
CA HIS A 390 -12.30 10.98 -14.53
C HIS A 390 -11.57 9.62 -14.50
N PHE A 391 -10.47 9.51 -13.77
CA PHE A 391 -9.65 8.29 -13.75
C PHE A 391 -10.35 7.09 -13.07
N LEU A 392 -11.30 7.35 -12.18
CA LEU A 392 -12.16 6.33 -11.56
C LEU A 392 -13.31 5.87 -12.47
N ALA A 393 -13.61 6.61 -13.55
CA ALA A 393 -14.65 6.20 -14.48
C ALA A 393 -14.17 5.02 -15.36
N ALA A 394 -15.13 4.27 -15.90
CA ALA A 394 -14.84 3.22 -16.89
C ALA A 394 -13.98 3.78 -18.04
N TYR A 395 -13.16 2.92 -18.65
CA TYR A 395 -12.20 3.34 -19.67
C TYR A 395 -12.87 4.02 -20.87
N ASP A 396 -14.07 3.59 -21.22
CA ASP A 396 -14.90 4.06 -22.33
C ASP A 396 -16.00 5.06 -21.91
N ALA A 397 -16.02 5.47 -20.64
CA ALA A 397 -16.99 6.45 -20.14
C ALA A 397 -16.81 7.82 -20.82
N ALA A 398 -17.93 8.50 -21.06
CA ALA A 398 -17.92 9.87 -21.56
C ALA A 398 -17.25 10.83 -20.56
N PRO A 399 -16.69 11.96 -21.03
CA PRO A 399 -16.15 13.01 -20.17
C PRO A 399 -17.26 13.69 -19.34
N GLU A 400 -17.51 13.16 -18.15
CA GLU A 400 -18.52 13.66 -17.21
C GLU A 400 -17.94 13.73 -15.77
N PRO A 401 -18.54 14.53 -14.88
CA PRO A 401 -18.21 14.50 -13.46
C PRO A 401 -18.46 13.10 -12.87
N TYR A 402 -17.61 12.68 -11.94
CA TYR A 402 -17.74 11.40 -11.28
C TYR A 402 -18.38 11.57 -9.90
N GLN A 403 -19.53 10.94 -9.68
CA GLN A 403 -20.19 10.91 -8.38
C GLN A 403 -19.57 9.82 -7.50
N MET A 404 -19.12 10.19 -6.30
CA MET A 404 -18.62 9.27 -5.29
C MET A 404 -19.35 9.52 -3.96
N GLY A 405 -20.36 8.70 -3.66
CA GLY A 405 -21.19 8.92 -2.47
C GLY A 405 -21.93 10.25 -2.57
N ALA A 406 -21.68 11.18 -1.64
CA ALA A 406 -22.23 12.54 -1.65
C ALA A 406 -21.36 13.54 -2.44
N ASP A 407 -20.19 13.13 -2.91
CA ASP A 407 -19.20 14.03 -3.51
C ASP A 407 -19.28 14.01 -5.03
N MET A 408 -18.97 15.15 -5.65
CA MET A 408 -18.91 15.31 -7.10
C MET A 408 -17.51 15.72 -7.54
N LEU A 409 -16.87 14.86 -8.35
CA LEU A 409 -15.47 15.01 -8.74
C LEU A 409 -15.36 15.40 -10.22
N TYR A 410 -14.78 16.56 -10.49
CA TYR A 410 -14.57 17.08 -11.83
C TYR A 410 -13.09 16.97 -12.20
N SER A 411 -12.79 16.28 -13.29
CA SER A 411 -11.47 16.26 -13.93
C SER A 411 -11.54 17.01 -15.25
N TYR A 412 -10.54 17.83 -15.54
CA TYR A 412 -10.48 18.62 -16.76
C TYR A 412 -9.28 18.24 -17.63
N GLU A 413 -9.39 18.45 -18.95
CA GLU A 413 -8.33 18.11 -19.92
C GLU A 413 -7.01 18.85 -19.68
N THR A 414 -7.07 20.02 -19.04
CA THR A 414 -5.90 20.82 -18.62
C THR A 414 -5.11 20.17 -17.47
N GLY A 415 -5.69 19.16 -16.83
CA GLY A 415 -5.23 18.55 -15.60
C GLY A 415 -5.77 19.22 -14.32
N ALA A 416 -6.60 20.26 -14.44
CA ALA A 416 -7.29 20.85 -13.30
C ALA A 416 -8.28 19.86 -12.68
N ARG A 417 -8.56 20.04 -11.38
CA ARG A 417 -9.53 19.27 -10.62
C ARG A 417 -10.38 20.17 -9.76
N VAL A 418 -11.67 19.86 -9.67
CA VAL A 418 -12.62 20.48 -8.75
C VAL A 418 -13.37 19.36 -8.05
N GLU A 419 -13.34 19.34 -6.72
CA GLU A 419 -14.03 18.34 -5.90
C GLU A 419 -15.05 19.08 -5.04
N LEU A 420 -16.33 18.75 -5.20
CA LEU A 420 -17.42 19.29 -4.40
C LEU A 420 -17.75 18.24 -3.34
N ILE A 421 -17.55 18.56 -2.07
CA ILE A 421 -17.70 17.62 -0.96
C ILE A 421 -19.05 17.83 -0.30
N GLY A 422 -19.92 16.83 -0.39
CA GLY A 422 -21.32 16.92 -0.01
C GLY A 422 -21.55 16.54 1.43
N ARG A 423 -22.71 16.95 1.97
CA ARG A 423 -23.18 16.40 3.25
C ARG A 423 -23.71 14.99 3.05
N ARG A 424 -23.31 14.04 3.89
CA ARG A 424 -23.80 12.64 3.81
C ARG A 424 -25.33 12.54 3.94
N ASP A 425 -25.93 13.33 4.84
CA ASP A 425 -27.37 13.31 5.13
C ASP A 425 -28.07 14.63 4.75
N GLY A 426 -28.12 14.94 3.46
CA GLY A 426 -28.97 15.99 2.88
C GLY A 426 -28.24 16.88 1.87
N ASP A 427 -28.83 18.04 1.56
CA ASP A 427 -28.38 18.86 0.44
C ASP A 427 -27.29 19.88 0.85
N GLY A 428 -26.43 20.20 -0.13
CA GLY A 428 -25.41 21.25 -0.03
C GLY A 428 -23.98 20.74 0.17
N TRP A 429 -23.04 21.66 -0.01
CA TRP A 429 -21.60 21.39 -0.04
C TRP A 429 -20.92 21.92 1.20
N ILE A 430 -20.20 21.06 1.92
CA ILE A 430 -19.50 21.42 3.16
C ILE A 430 -18.09 21.96 2.87
N ARG A 431 -17.52 21.61 1.71
CA ARG A 431 -16.18 22.00 1.28
C ARG A 431 -16.07 21.91 -0.24
N VAL A 432 -15.23 22.75 -0.81
CA VAL A 432 -14.85 22.69 -2.23
C VAL A 432 -13.33 22.72 -2.35
N ASP A 433 -12.78 21.78 -3.11
CA ASP A 433 -11.34 21.70 -3.36
C ASP A 433 -11.07 22.00 -4.84
N VAL A 434 -10.15 22.92 -5.12
CA VAL A 434 -9.78 23.33 -6.48
C VAL A 434 -8.28 23.23 -6.65
N SER A 435 -7.85 22.38 -7.58
CA SER A 435 -6.45 22.24 -7.99
C SER A 435 -6.28 22.74 -9.43
N PRO A 436 -5.40 23.71 -9.69
CA PRO A 436 -5.16 24.21 -11.04
C PRO A 436 -4.43 23.16 -11.89
N GLY A 437 -4.71 23.20 -13.19
CA GLY A 437 -4.03 22.38 -14.19
C GLY A 437 -2.64 22.90 -14.52
N ARG A 438 -2.00 22.31 -15.54
CA ARG A 438 -0.66 22.72 -15.96
C ARG A 438 -0.65 24.17 -16.46
N GLY A 439 0.14 25.03 -15.80
CA GLY A 439 0.34 26.42 -16.20
C GLY A 439 -0.76 27.39 -15.77
N ALA A 440 -1.74 26.94 -14.98
CA ALA A 440 -2.74 27.79 -14.34
C ALA A 440 -2.36 28.06 -12.88
N GLU A 441 -2.79 29.21 -12.36
CA GLU A 441 -2.63 29.60 -10.96
C GLU A 441 -3.99 29.95 -10.35
N LEU A 442 -4.16 29.68 -9.05
CA LEU A 442 -5.39 30.03 -8.34
C LEU A 442 -5.46 31.54 -8.11
N ARG A 443 -6.62 32.12 -8.38
CA ARG A 443 -6.91 33.54 -8.18
C ARG A 443 -7.54 33.76 -6.80
N ILE A 444 -6.71 33.78 -5.75
CA ILE A 444 -7.16 33.91 -4.35
C ILE A 444 -6.53 35.10 -3.64
#